data_AF-D6TIV2-F1
#
_entry.id   AF-D6TIV2-F1
#
_cell.length_a   1.000
_cell.length_b   1.000
_cell.length_c   1.000
_cell.angle_alpha   90.00
_cell.angle_beta   90.00
_cell.angle_gamma   90.00
#
_symmetry.space_group_name_H-M   'P 1'
#
loop_
_entity.id
_entity.type
_entity.pdbx_description
1 polymer ?
#
loop_
_entity_poly.entity_id
_entity_poly.type
_entity_poly.pdbx_seq_one_letter_code
_entity_poly.pdbx_strand_id
1 'polypeptide(L)' 'MWRYTVYVWIAVESGEADVVEQVRAWNHHEAMWKVMRRYGLTFAHTAWVVPANDKKPDGTYAGVRYCF' A
#
# COMPACT_ATOMS: atom_id res chain seq x y z
N MET A 1 -16.22 0.92 -4.62
CA MET A 1 -14.78 1.29 -4.63
C MET A 1 -14.37 1.63 -3.21
N TRP A 2 -13.28 1.03 -2.71
CA TRP A 2 -12.82 1.15 -1.32
C TRP A 2 -11.67 2.15 -1.20
N ARG A 3 -11.44 2.66 0.01
CA ARG A 3 -10.28 3.49 0.32
C ARG A 3 -9.16 2.60 0.85
N TYR A 4 -7.95 2.81 0.35
CA TYR A 4 -6.74 2.13 0.80
C TYR A 4 -5.67 3.16 1.12
N THR A 5 -4.88 2.90 2.16
CA THR A 5 -3.58 3.53 2.34
C THR A 5 -2.51 2.59 1.81
N VAL A 6 -1.69 3.05 0.88
CA VAL A 6 -0.60 2.32 0.28
C VAL A 6 0.70 2.88 0.82
N TYR A 7 1.54 2.00 1.35
CA TYR A 7 2.89 2.28 1.80
C TYR A 7 3.84 1.59 0.84
N VAL A 8 4.85 2.28 0.33
CA VAL A 8 5.84 1.71 -0.61
C VAL A 8 7.24 1.98 -0.08
N TRP A 9 8.04 0.92 -0.04
CA TRP A 9 9.47 0.94 0.24
C TRP A 9 10.21 0.58 -1.05
N ILE A 10 11.01 1.51 -1.55
CA ILE A 10 11.86 1.34 -2.73
C ILE A 10 13.16 0.65 -2.30
N ALA A 11 13.71 1.02 -1.15
CA ALA A 11 14.91 0.43 -0.57
C ALA A 11 14.60 -0.58 0.55
N VAL A 12 15.47 -1.58 0.71
CA VAL A 12 15.30 -2.68 1.69
C VAL A 12 15.44 -2.23 3.14
N GLU A 13 16.31 -1.26 3.39
CA GLU A 13 16.83 -0.99 4.74
C GLU A 13 16.07 0.11 5.49
N SER A 14 14.99 0.64 4.92
CA SER A 14 14.26 1.75 5.54
C SER A 14 13.19 1.28 6.52
N GLY A 15 13.26 1.79 7.75
CA GLY A 15 12.20 1.66 8.75
C GLY A 15 10.93 2.47 8.41
N GLU A 16 11.02 3.39 7.44
CA GLU A 16 9.94 4.28 7.02
C GLU A 16 9.64 4.10 5.53
N ALA A 17 8.37 4.17 5.15
CA ALA A 17 7.97 4.05 3.75
C ALA A 17 8.40 5.31 2.96
N ASP A 18 8.95 5.12 1.76
CA ASP A 18 9.30 6.21 0.84
C ASP A 18 8.04 6.93 0.32
N VAL A 19 6.95 6.19 0.14
CA VAL A 19 5.66 6.73 -0.31
C VAL A 19 4.56 6.24 0.61
N VAL A 20 3.71 7.17 1.07
CA VAL A 20 2.46 6.88 1.78
C VAL A 20 1.34 7.65 1.11
N GLU A 21 0.37 6.94 0.54
CA GLU A 21 -0.72 7.59 -0.20
C GLU A 21 -2.08 6.91 0.01
N GLN A 22 -3.13 7.71 0.13
CA GLN A 22 -4.50 7.22 0.12
C GLN A 22 -5.10 7.24 -1.29
N VAL A 23 -5.59 6.09 -1.74
CA VAL A 23 -6.21 5.93 -3.05
C VAL A 23 -7.55 5.20 -2.98
N ARG A 24 -8.44 5.47 -3.94
CA ARG A 24 -9.65 4.68 -4.15
C ARG A 24 -9.41 3.61 -5.22
N ALA A 25 -9.72 2.36 -4.89
CA ALA A 25 -9.56 1.21 -5.78
C ALA A 25 -10.62 0.14 -5.53
N TRP A 26 -10.80 -0.80 -6.45
CA TRP A 26 -11.71 -1.92 -6.29
C TRP A 26 -11.12 -3.01 -5.39
N ASN A 27 -9.81 -3.22 -5.46
CA ASN A 27 -9.07 -4.16 -4.63
C ASN A 27 -7.68 -3.59 -4.25
N HIS A 28 -6.96 -4.30 -3.39
CA HIS A 28 -5.63 -3.91 -2.93
C HIS A 28 -4.59 -3.86 -4.07
N HIS A 29 -4.73 -4.70 -5.09
CA HIS A 29 -3.73 -4.84 -6.16
C HIS A 29 -3.78 -3.62 -7.07
N GLU A 30 -4.99 -3.20 -7.44
CA GLU A 30 -5.24 -1.98 -8.17
C GLU A 30 -4.79 -0.73 -7.37
N ALA A 31 -4.99 -0.72 -6.04
CA ALA A 31 -4.51 0.38 -5.19
C ALA A 31 -2.99 0.53 -5.27
N MET A 32 -2.24 -0.57 -5.11
CA MET A 32 -0.78 -0.60 -5.24
C MET A 32 -0.33 -0.13 -6.63
N TRP A 33 -0.89 -0.70 -7.70
CA TRP A 33 -0.54 -0.34 -9.07
C TRP A 33 -0.81 1.13 -9.41
N LYS A 34 -1.88 1.71 -8.87
CA LYS A 34 -2.18 3.13 -9.03
C LYS A 34 -1.08 4.00 -8.44
N VAL A 35 -0.61 3.69 -7.23
CA VAL A 35 0.45 4.45 -6.56
C VAL A 35 1.79 4.24 -7.29
N MET A 36 2.16 3.00 -7.59
CA MET A 36 3.41 2.73 -8.33
C MET A 36 3.45 3.48 -9.67
N ARG A 37 2.37 3.45 -10.46
CA ARG A 37 2.31 4.24 -11.72
C ARG A 37 2.37 5.75 -11.51
N ARG A 38 1.71 6.27 -10.48
CA ARG A 38 1.70 7.71 -10.19
C ARG A 38 3.10 8.25 -9.89
N TYR A 39 3.91 7.45 -9.20
CA TYR A 39 5.28 7.80 -8.85
C TYR A 39 6.32 7.29 -9.85
N GLY A 40 5.89 6.70 -10.98
CA GLY A 40 6.81 6.15 -12.00
C GLY A 40 7.66 4.99 -11.49
N LEU A 41 7.20 4.28 -10.45
CA LEU A 41 7.92 3.17 -9.85
C LEU A 41 7.70 1.91 -10.70
N THR A 42 8.79 1.42 -11.30
CA THR A 42 8.83 0.13 -12.00
C THR A 42 9.12 -1.03 -11.05
N PHE A 43 9.71 -0.74 -9.90
CA PHE A 43 10.04 -1.69 -8.84
C PHE A 43 9.79 -1.05 -7.47
N ALA A 44 9.41 -1.87 -6.50
CA ALA A 44 9.41 -1.55 -5.08
C ALA A 44 9.89 -2.79 -4.34
N HIS A 45 10.70 -2.63 -3.29
CA HIS A 45 11.13 -3.76 -2.48
C HIS A 45 9.97 -4.35 -1.67
N THR A 46 9.17 -3.49 -1.06
CA THR A 46 8.00 -3.90 -0.29
C THR A 46 6.88 -2.89 -0.49
N ALA A 47 5.63 -3.36 -0.58
CA ALA A 47 4.46 -2.51 -0.54
C ALA A 47 3.42 -3.06 0.44
N TRP A 48 2.88 -2.21 1.30
CA TRP A 48 1.77 -2.57 2.19
C TRP A 48 0.52 -1.83 1.74
N VAL A 49 -0.58 -2.58 1.58
CA VAL A 49 -1.86 -2.01 1.20
C VAL A 49 -2.86 -2.27 2.31
N VAL A 50 -3.33 -1.19 2.92
CA VAL A 50 -4.16 -1.22 4.12
C VAL A 50 -5.55 -0.67 3.80
N PRO A 51 -6.63 -1.46 3.91
CA PRO A 51 -7.98 -0.95 3.69
C PRO A 51 -8.37 0.03 4.81
N ALA A 52 -8.80 1.24 4.45
CA ALA A 52 -9.20 2.26 5.42
C ALA A 52 -10.54 1.93 6.11
N ASN A 53 -11.34 1.05 5.52
CA ASN A 53 -12.67 0.68 6.02
C ASN A 53 -12.71 -0.69 6.71
N ASP A 54 -11.59 -1.42 6.76
CA ASP A 54 -11.54 -2.80 7.26
C ASP A 54 -10.70 -2.87 8.55
N LYS A 55 -11.12 -2.04 9.52
CA LYS A 55 -10.55 -2.05 10.86
C LYS A 55 -11.13 -3.26 11.59
N LYS A 56 -10.28 -4.22 11.96
CA LYS A 56 -10.71 -5.33 12.81
C LYS A 56 -11.14 -4.78 14.19
N PRO A 57 -12.00 -5.51 14.92
CA PRO A 57 -12.48 -5.07 16.24
C PRO A 57 -11.37 -4.76 17.26
N ASP A 58 -10.20 -5.39 17.10
CA ASP A 58 -9.00 -5.19 17.92
C ASP A 58 -8.17 -3.96 17.52
N GLY A 59 -8.62 -3.19 16.53
CA GLY A 59 -7.93 -2.01 16.02
C GLY A 59 -6.81 -2.31 15.04
N THR A 60 -6.54 -3.57 14.70
CA THR A 60 -5.58 -3.95 13.67
C THR A 60 -6.19 -3.82 12.27
N TYR A 61 -5.35 -3.56 11.28
CA TYR A 61 -5.78 -3.54 9.89
C TYR A 61 -5.37 -4.84 9.19
N ALA A 62 -6.31 -5.46 8.46
CA ALA A 62 -5.98 -6.56 7.55
C ALA A 62 -5.31 -6.01 6.29
N GLY A 63 -4.03 -5.65 6.38
CA GLY A 63 -3.24 -5.23 5.23
C GLY A 63 -2.70 -6.41 4.42
N VAL A 64 -2.45 -6.21 3.13
CA VAL A 64 -1.67 -7.15 2.30
C VAL A 64 -0.27 -6.60 2.12
N ARG A 65 0.74 -7.42 2.41
CA ARG A 65 2.15 -7.13 2.13
C ARG A 65 2.57 -7.81 0.83
N TYR A 66 3.17 -7.04 -0.06
CA TYR A 66 3.85 -7.49 -1.27
C TYR A 66 5.34 -7.35 -1.07
N CYS A 67 6.09 -8.39 -1.39
CA CYS A 67 7.55 -8.37 -1.49
C CYS A 67 7.91 -8.73 -2.94
N PHE A 68 8.83 -7.99 -3.55
CA PHE A 68 9.24 -8.17 -4.94
C PHE A 68 10.73 -8.45 -5.04
#